data_AF-A0A9P9E1J4-F1
#
_entry.id   AF-A0A9P9E1J4-F1
#
_cell.length_a   1.000
_cell.length_b   1.000
_cell.length_c   1.000
_cell.angle_alpha   90.00
_cell.angle_beta   90.00
_cell.angle_gamma   90.00
#
_symmetry.space_group_name_H-M   'P 1'
#
loop_
_entity.id
_entity.type
_entity.pdbx_description
1 polymer ?
#
loop_
_entity_poly.entity_id
_entity_poly.type
_entity_poly.pdbx_seq_one_letter_code
_entity_poly.pdbx_strand_id
1 'polypeptide(L)'
;MGTRGLEIVRFRSRYYIRYRQYDSYFEGLGAEIVASIPTDPDEYQKWLQSMRDSYAAKERALEQHVHEMRDGSEPDYSLFSEFESLPSELPRLNGYDSEYFYITNLDHEVLTMNHSVHWKLDNIPRQAHQWIRAIVDSIYRWKPTISTDICSEENMASLALELPERNQEIGYAFRLVSPKVDITLVEYTDEILRFGREWSPDSFPFRELAFALVSMASNQVEFRSFPAQRCHPHKCSNEWCNSDHLPQSPGWLDGEWVGGKTALLEFGSPSHRAGEPAGASPAQTMYWFQDVLVSLVLVVDGEAITQAVTWGLGQGRANFQIVVLSLFEVTFAEVSCVDGNEPFLKVCQPVRLSPLREKYCLSTHPRERPELKPGMTIQYHRGEILMKTNCTGTGRRLRSHFPGLAALVNFFEVAASRRTPFKSAGILPPELYGRILEFVDYDTWKTCSVVSRDFRSHCLSKYRLDDRMCIVAGPFVRLDKRRVERKERLLSFDFEDTSTGKRIPMMQVPNPLTGRLCKECNWMPVIGGDRKAIMLEVGVQFEPAEGVQVEDDSDDEDS
;
A
#
# COMPACT_ATOMS: atom_id res chain seq x y z
N MET A 1 -27.92 21.59 3.02
CA MET A 1 -26.77 20.69 2.81
C MET A 1 -26.41 20.18 4.18
N GLY A 2 -26.52 18.88 4.44
CA GLY A 2 -26.05 18.28 5.69
C GLY A 2 -24.63 17.74 5.52
N THR A 3 -23.91 17.58 6.61
CA THR A 3 -22.54 17.03 6.61
C THR A 3 -22.56 15.51 6.55
N ARG A 4 -21.59 14.93 5.84
CA ARG A 4 -21.51 13.50 5.54
C ARG A 4 -20.44 12.82 6.38
N GLY A 5 -20.64 11.55 6.72
CA GLY A 5 -19.65 10.83 7.51
C GLY A 5 -19.77 9.32 7.50
N LEU A 6 -18.75 8.67 8.06
CA LEU A 6 -18.71 7.22 8.25
C LEU A 6 -18.84 6.86 9.73
N GLU A 7 -19.81 6.00 10.02
CA GLU A 7 -19.89 5.26 11.26
C GLU A 7 -19.20 3.91 11.03
N ILE A 8 -18.12 3.67 11.78
CA ILE A 8 -17.26 2.50 11.60
C ILE A 8 -17.13 1.79 12.94
N VAL A 9 -17.35 0.48 12.95
CA VAL A 9 -16.95 -0.38 14.08
C VAL A 9 -15.73 -1.17 13.66
N ARG A 10 -14.72 -1.27 14.52
CA ARG A 10 -13.60 -2.20 14.33
C ARG A 10 -13.71 -3.34 15.33
N PHE A 11 -13.57 -4.57 14.83
CA PHE A 11 -13.53 -5.79 15.60
C PHE A 11 -12.64 -6.83 14.90
N ARG A 12 -11.74 -7.46 15.65
CA ARG A 12 -10.69 -8.37 15.16
C ARG A 12 -9.91 -7.79 13.98
N SER A 13 -9.50 -6.53 14.13
CA SER A 13 -8.88 -5.68 13.10
C SER A 13 -9.71 -5.40 11.84
N ARG A 14 -10.82 -6.09 11.57
CA ARG A 14 -11.72 -5.81 10.45
C ARG A 14 -12.56 -4.56 10.74
N TYR A 15 -12.72 -3.70 9.73
CA TYR A 15 -13.50 -2.47 9.80
C TYR A 15 -14.86 -2.63 9.12
N TYR A 16 -15.93 -2.40 9.87
CA TYR A 16 -17.33 -2.52 9.46
C TYR A 16 -17.89 -1.11 9.23
N ILE A 17 -18.07 -0.71 7.96
CA ILE A 17 -18.29 0.68 7.54
C ILE A 17 -19.76 0.91 7.14
N ARG A 18 -20.40 1.94 7.70
CA ARG A 18 -21.72 2.45 7.29
C ARG A 18 -21.63 3.94 6.92
N TYR A 19 -22.25 4.36 5.82
CA TYR A 19 -22.31 5.77 5.43
C TYR A 19 -23.51 6.48 6.07
N ARG A 20 -23.30 7.73 6.48
CA ARG A 20 -24.31 8.62 7.05
C ARG A 20 -24.35 9.90 6.20
N GLN A 21 -25.49 10.14 5.55
CA GLN A 21 -25.64 11.19 4.53
C GLN A 21 -25.78 12.61 5.10
N TYR A 22 -26.25 12.75 6.35
CA TYR A 22 -26.60 14.02 6.99
C TYR A 22 -26.11 14.07 8.44
N ASP A 23 -26.10 15.27 9.01
CA ASP A 23 -25.84 15.63 10.42
C ASP A 23 -24.66 14.89 11.10
N SER A 24 -23.67 14.52 10.29
CA SER A 24 -22.50 13.75 10.72
C SER A 24 -21.43 14.54 11.48
N TYR A 25 -21.65 15.83 11.77
CA TYR A 25 -20.76 16.64 12.61
C TYR A 25 -20.76 16.16 14.08
N PHE A 26 -19.80 16.64 14.88
CA PHE A 26 -19.58 16.12 16.25
C PHE A 26 -20.81 16.28 17.16
N GLU A 27 -21.52 17.40 17.10
CA GLU A 27 -22.77 17.65 17.85
C GLU A 27 -23.94 16.76 17.42
N GLY A 28 -23.87 16.10 16.27
CA GLY A 28 -24.87 15.20 15.72
C GLY A 28 -24.47 13.74 15.91
N LEU A 29 -24.08 13.06 14.83
CA LEU A 29 -23.64 11.65 14.85
C LEU A 29 -22.57 11.36 15.90
N GLY A 30 -21.63 12.29 16.14
CA GLY A 30 -20.62 12.14 17.18
C GLY A 30 -21.23 12.05 18.59
N ALA A 31 -22.22 12.87 18.89
CA ALA A 31 -22.96 12.87 20.14
C ALA A 31 -23.87 11.64 20.28
N GLU A 32 -24.50 11.18 19.19
CA GLU A 32 -25.27 9.94 19.15
C GLU A 32 -24.39 8.73 19.53
N ILE A 33 -23.20 8.62 18.93
CA ILE A 33 -22.25 7.55 19.23
C ILE A 33 -21.77 7.63 20.69
N VAL A 34 -21.39 8.82 21.18
CA VAL A 34 -20.94 9.03 22.58
C VAL A 34 -22.05 8.75 23.60
N ALA A 35 -23.32 8.96 23.23
CA ALA A 35 -24.49 8.61 24.04
C ALA A 35 -24.85 7.12 23.99
N SER A 36 -24.54 6.42 22.89
CA SER A 36 -24.79 4.97 22.75
C SER A 36 -23.87 4.09 23.61
N ILE A 37 -22.73 4.64 24.05
CA ILE A 37 -21.74 3.96 24.89
C ILE A 37 -22.10 4.23 26.36
N PRO A 38 -22.38 3.20 27.20
CA PRO A 38 -22.76 3.40 28.59
C PRO A 38 -21.72 4.12 29.45
N THR A 39 -22.16 4.58 30.63
CA THR A 39 -21.32 5.28 31.63
C THR A 39 -21.17 4.52 32.94
N ASP A 40 -22.12 3.64 33.28
CA ASP A 40 -21.95 2.70 34.38
C ASP A 40 -21.00 1.56 33.94
N PRO A 41 -20.01 1.17 34.76
CA PRO A 41 -19.04 0.13 34.39
C PRO A 41 -19.65 -1.25 34.12
N ASP A 42 -20.68 -1.65 34.86
CA ASP A 42 -21.34 -2.95 34.69
C ASP A 42 -22.24 -2.95 33.44
N GLU A 43 -22.89 -1.83 33.12
CA GLU A 43 -23.60 -1.66 31.85
C GLU A 43 -22.65 -1.59 30.65
N TYR A 44 -21.52 -0.88 30.80
CA TYR A 44 -20.47 -0.78 29.77
C TYR A 44 -19.91 -2.16 29.40
N GLN A 45 -19.56 -2.99 30.38
CA GLN A 45 -19.05 -4.34 30.12
C GLN A 45 -20.09 -5.26 29.46
N LYS A 46 -21.38 -5.15 29.83
CA LYS A 46 -22.48 -5.88 29.16
C LYS A 46 -22.68 -5.43 27.71
N TRP A 47 -22.67 -4.12 27.47
CA TRP A 47 -22.75 -3.52 26.13
C TRP A 47 -21.58 -3.95 25.24
N LEU A 48 -20.36 -3.86 25.77
CA LEU A 48 -19.12 -4.22 25.08
C LEU A 48 -19.09 -5.69 24.69
N GLN A 49 -19.48 -6.58 25.61
CA GLN A 49 -19.60 -8.01 25.32
C GLN A 49 -20.68 -8.27 24.27
N SER A 50 -21.86 -7.66 24.39
CA SER A 50 -22.96 -7.79 23.41
C SER A 50 -22.57 -7.28 22.01
N MET A 51 -21.79 -6.21 21.93
CA MET A 51 -21.22 -5.71 20.68
C MET A 51 -20.20 -6.70 20.10
N ARG A 52 -19.23 -7.16 20.89
CA ARG A 52 -18.23 -8.16 20.48
C ARG A 52 -18.90 -9.46 19.98
N ASP A 53 -19.95 -9.94 20.66
CA ASP A 53 -20.71 -11.12 20.24
C ASP A 53 -21.50 -10.91 18.94
N SER A 54 -22.07 -9.71 18.73
CA SER A 54 -22.76 -9.35 17.48
C SER A 54 -21.80 -9.33 16.29
N TYR A 55 -20.63 -8.70 16.43
CA TYR A 55 -19.64 -8.67 15.35
C TYR A 55 -18.93 -10.02 15.16
N ALA A 56 -18.75 -10.83 16.21
CA ALA A 56 -18.29 -12.22 16.09
C ALA A 56 -19.33 -13.16 15.43
N ALA A 57 -20.63 -12.83 15.43
CA ALA A 57 -21.63 -13.52 14.62
C ALA A 57 -21.51 -13.10 13.14
N LYS A 58 -21.36 -11.81 12.86
CA LYS A 58 -21.19 -11.26 11.50
C LYS A 58 -19.91 -11.73 10.82
N GLU A 59 -18.79 -11.76 11.55
CA GLU A 59 -17.51 -12.31 11.07
C GLU A 59 -17.65 -13.78 10.64
N ARG A 60 -18.29 -14.62 11.46
CA ARG A 60 -18.53 -16.03 11.10
C ARG A 60 -19.42 -16.18 9.87
N ALA A 61 -20.42 -15.32 9.70
CA ALA A 61 -21.27 -15.32 8.52
C ALA A 61 -20.50 -14.88 7.26
N LEU A 62 -19.69 -13.82 7.34
CA LEU A 62 -18.80 -13.38 6.25
C LEU A 62 -17.86 -14.51 5.81
N GLU A 63 -17.26 -15.20 6.78
CA GLU A 63 -16.36 -16.32 6.52
C GLU A 63 -17.07 -17.48 5.81
N GLN A 64 -18.26 -17.85 6.30
CA GLN A 64 -19.01 -19.00 5.78
C GLN A 64 -19.71 -18.75 4.44
N HIS A 65 -20.00 -17.50 4.08
CA HIS A 65 -20.86 -17.13 2.94
C HIS A 65 -20.24 -16.19 1.91
N VAL A 66 -19.05 -15.61 2.16
CA VAL A 66 -18.44 -14.61 1.26
C VAL A 66 -16.93 -14.80 1.06
N HIS A 67 -16.16 -14.95 2.14
CA HIS A 67 -14.68 -14.94 2.06
C HIS A 67 -14.07 -16.29 1.68
N GLU A 68 -14.65 -17.42 2.14
CA GLU A 68 -14.20 -18.75 1.72
C GLU A 68 -14.65 -19.04 0.28
N MET A 69 -13.73 -18.96 -0.67
CA MET A 69 -13.94 -19.25 -2.08
C MET A 69 -14.27 -20.72 -2.30
N ARG A 70 -15.51 -21.00 -2.71
CA ARG A 70 -15.99 -22.36 -3.06
C ARG A 70 -16.38 -22.39 -4.53
N ASP A 71 -15.75 -23.27 -5.29
CA ASP A 71 -15.99 -23.39 -6.74
C ASP A 71 -17.46 -23.76 -7.02
N GLY A 72 -18.17 -22.91 -7.75
CA GLY A 72 -19.60 -23.08 -8.06
C GLY A 72 -20.59 -22.57 -7.00
N SER A 73 -20.13 -21.84 -5.98
CA SER A 73 -21.00 -21.11 -5.05
C SER A 73 -20.94 -19.61 -5.34
N GLU A 74 -22.09 -18.95 -5.41
CA GLU A 74 -22.16 -17.48 -5.39
C GLU A 74 -22.09 -16.96 -3.93
N PRO A 75 -21.47 -15.79 -3.69
CA PRO A 75 -21.43 -15.14 -2.36
C PRO A 75 -22.79 -14.53 -1.96
N ASP A 76 -23.20 -14.67 -0.70
CA ASP A 76 -24.44 -14.06 -0.19
C ASP A 76 -24.19 -12.68 0.43
N TYR A 77 -24.30 -11.64 -0.39
CA TYR A 77 -24.20 -10.24 0.05
C TYR A 77 -25.43 -9.75 0.82
N SER A 78 -26.58 -10.45 0.80
CA SER A 78 -27.83 -9.95 1.38
C SER A 78 -27.71 -9.70 2.88
N LEU A 79 -26.96 -10.59 3.55
CA LEU A 79 -26.58 -10.56 4.97
C LEU A 79 -25.72 -9.33 5.36
N PHE A 80 -25.11 -8.64 4.39
CA PHE A 80 -24.14 -7.56 4.59
C PHE A 80 -24.54 -6.24 3.94
N SER A 81 -25.79 -6.15 3.48
CA SER A 81 -26.42 -4.95 2.93
C SER A 81 -26.51 -3.75 3.89
N GLU A 82 -26.14 -3.92 5.17
CA GLU A 82 -25.95 -2.82 6.13
C GLU A 82 -24.58 -2.11 6.02
N PHE A 83 -23.65 -2.60 5.17
CA PHE A 83 -22.29 -2.08 5.04
C PHE A 83 -21.97 -1.58 3.63
N GLU A 84 -21.20 -0.49 3.55
CA GLU A 84 -20.77 0.13 2.28
C GLU A 84 -19.72 -0.69 1.51
N SER A 85 -19.08 -1.63 2.19
CA SER A 85 -18.07 -2.55 1.66
C SER A 85 -17.94 -3.75 2.57
N LEU A 86 -17.42 -4.86 2.05
CA LEU A 86 -17.11 -6.03 2.87
C LEU A 86 -16.03 -5.69 3.92
N PRO A 87 -16.23 -6.05 5.20
CA PRO A 87 -15.28 -5.73 6.27
C PRO A 87 -13.88 -6.34 6.06
N SER A 88 -12.87 -5.48 5.96
CA SER A 88 -11.45 -5.85 5.81
C SER A 88 -10.60 -5.16 6.87
N GLU A 89 -9.39 -5.68 7.12
CA GLU A 89 -8.35 -5.00 7.91
C GLU A 89 -7.74 -3.77 7.18
N LEU A 90 -7.94 -3.66 5.86
CA LEU A 90 -7.54 -2.51 5.04
C LEU A 90 -8.80 -1.71 4.61
N PRO A 91 -9.18 -0.62 5.31
CA PRO A 91 -10.53 -0.06 5.23
C PRO A 91 -10.80 0.93 4.07
N ARG A 92 -9.77 1.37 3.32
CA ARG A 92 -9.90 2.14 2.06
C ARG A 92 -10.88 3.33 2.09
N LEU A 93 -10.80 4.15 3.15
CA LEU A 93 -11.84 5.12 3.50
C LEU A 93 -11.99 6.32 2.54
N ASN A 94 -11.09 6.46 1.56
CA ASN A 94 -11.10 7.56 0.58
C ASN A 94 -12.25 7.50 -0.45
N GLY A 95 -13.00 6.40 -0.55
CA GLY A 95 -14.07 6.25 -1.56
C GLY A 95 -15.36 7.04 -1.29
N TYR A 96 -15.57 7.52 -0.06
CA TYR A 96 -16.91 7.85 0.45
C TYR A 96 -17.26 9.34 0.56
N ASP A 97 -16.43 10.25 0.03
CA ASP A 97 -16.64 11.73 0.05
C ASP A 97 -17.22 12.23 1.40
N SER A 98 -16.60 11.77 2.49
CA SER A 98 -17.08 11.91 3.86
C SER A 98 -16.23 12.93 4.61
N GLU A 99 -16.89 13.80 5.38
CA GLU A 99 -16.24 14.90 6.13
C GLU A 99 -15.87 14.49 7.55
N TYR A 100 -16.62 13.54 8.14
CA TYR A 100 -16.44 13.05 9.50
C TYR A 100 -16.26 11.53 9.54
N PHE A 101 -15.41 11.04 10.43
CA PHE A 101 -15.08 9.62 10.56
C PHE A 101 -15.11 9.21 12.04
N TYR A 102 -15.97 8.26 12.39
CA TYR A 102 -16.10 7.73 13.74
C TYR A 102 -15.75 6.25 13.73
N ILE A 103 -14.70 5.86 14.45
CA ILE A 103 -14.25 4.46 14.57
C ILE A 103 -14.39 4.02 16.03
N THR A 104 -15.41 3.23 16.32
CA THR A 104 -15.58 2.53 17.59
C THR A 104 -14.76 1.25 17.55
N ASN A 105 -13.56 1.29 18.12
CA ASN A 105 -12.61 0.18 18.14
C ASN A 105 -12.87 -0.73 19.35
N LEU A 106 -13.49 -1.88 19.12
CA LEU A 106 -13.83 -2.87 20.15
C LEU A 106 -12.65 -3.77 20.54
N ASP A 107 -11.53 -3.71 19.82
CA ASP A 107 -10.32 -4.49 20.11
C ASP A 107 -9.45 -3.80 21.17
N HIS A 108 -9.35 -2.47 21.09
CA HIS A 108 -8.56 -1.63 21.99
C HIS A 108 -9.39 -0.75 22.93
N GLU A 109 -10.72 -0.82 22.84
CA GLU A 109 -11.69 -0.04 23.62
C GLU A 109 -11.53 1.49 23.46
N VAL A 110 -11.37 1.93 22.20
CA VAL A 110 -11.15 3.35 21.82
C VAL A 110 -12.23 3.86 20.86
N LEU A 111 -12.82 5.03 21.14
CA LEU A 111 -13.53 5.82 20.13
C LEU A 111 -12.57 6.79 19.47
N THR A 112 -12.37 6.63 18.16
CA THR A 112 -11.56 7.54 17.35
C THR A 112 -12.43 8.44 16.49
N MET A 113 -12.20 9.75 16.54
CA MET A 113 -12.86 10.74 15.67
C MET A 113 -11.83 11.38 14.73
N ASN A 114 -12.19 11.51 13.44
CA ASN A 114 -11.37 12.04 12.35
C ASN A 114 -9.91 11.51 12.38
N HIS A 115 -9.79 10.20 12.64
CA HIS A 115 -8.55 9.41 12.78
C HIS A 115 -7.53 9.86 13.83
N SER A 116 -7.77 10.95 14.58
CA SER A 116 -6.72 11.68 15.31
C SER A 116 -7.12 12.18 16.70
N VAL A 117 -8.41 12.16 17.03
CA VAL A 117 -8.94 12.34 18.38
C VAL A 117 -9.26 10.94 18.91
N HIS A 118 -8.59 10.49 19.97
CA HIS A 118 -8.74 9.14 20.52
C HIS A 118 -9.18 9.20 21.98
N TRP A 119 -10.41 8.76 22.27
CA TRP A 119 -10.97 8.62 23.60
C TRP A 119 -11.03 7.16 24.02
N LYS A 120 -10.79 6.83 25.28
CA LYS A 120 -11.17 5.51 25.82
C LYS A 120 -12.70 5.43 25.91
N LEU A 121 -13.29 4.28 25.56
CA LEU A 121 -14.76 4.12 25.53
C LEU A 121 -15.40 4.21 26.92
N ASP A 122 -14.74 3.67 27.93
CA ASP A 122 -15.16 3.73 29.34
C ASP A 122 -15.10 5.18 29.87
N ASN A 123 -14.03 5.91 29.54
CA ASN A 123 -13.67 7.20 30.12
C ASN A 123 -13.82 8.40 29.16
N ILE A 124 -14.94 8.49 28.43
CA ILE A 124 -15.27 9.68 27.62
C ILE A 124 -15.81 10.79 28.56
N PRO A 125 -15.23 12.01 28.56
CA PRO A 125 -15.62 13.10 29.47
C PRO A 125 -16.92 13.77 29.00
N ARG A 126 -18.05 13.17 29.38
CA ARG A 126 -19.41 13.57 28.95
C ARG A 126 -19.96 14.80 29.71
N GLN A 127 -19.43 15.13 30.89
CA GLN A 127 -19.96 16.23 31.72
C GLN A 127 -19.86 17.58 31.00
N ALA A 128 -20.98 18.33 30.97
CA ALA A 128 -21.06 19.67 30.34
C ALA A 128 -20.49 19.75 28.90
N HIS A 129 -20.57 18.64 28.15
CA HIS A 129 -20.01 18.48 26.80
C HIS A 129 -18.49 18.76 26.75
N GLN A 130 -17.72 18.33 27.76
CA GLN A 130 -16.26 18.48 27.81
C GLN A 130 -15.56 17.83 26.60
N TRP A 131 -15.90 16.58 26.25
CA TRP A 131 -15.25 15.83 25.17
C TRP A 131 -15.22 16.63 23.85
N ILE A 132 -16.36 17.17 23.39
CA ILE A 132 -16.45 17.92 22.14
C ILE A 132 -15.76 19.28 22.25
N ARG A 133 -15.88 19.96 23.40
CA ARG A 133 -15.19 21.23 23.67
C ARG A 133 -13.66 21.08 23.74
N ALA A 134 -13.16 19.89 24.01
CA ALA A 134 -11.75 19.58 24.01
C ALA A 134 -11.20 19.25 22.61
N ILE A 135 -12.05 19.03 21.61
CA ILE A 135 -11.60 18.85 20.22
C ILE A 135 -11.18 20.22 19.67
N VAL A 136 -9.89 20.36 19.37
CA VAL A 136 -9.26 21.62 18.94
C VAL A 136 -8.32 21.39 17.75
N ASP A 137 -8.01 22.44 17.00
CA ASP A 137 -6.97 22.37 15.96
C ASP A 137 -5.60 22.07 16.58
N SER A 138 -4.86 21.11 16.01
CA SER A 138 -3.45 20.93 16.33
C SER A 138 -2.57 21.90 15.55
N ILE A 139 -1.30 22.02 15.94
CA ILE A 139 -0.27 22.72 15.17
C ILE A 139 -0.13 22.19 13.73
N TYR A 140 -0.63 20.99 13.42
CA TYR A 140 -0.62 20.44 12.07
C TYR A 140 -1.94 20.69 11.36
N ARG A 141 -1.87 21.38 10.21
CA ARG A 141 -3.06 21.84 9.48
C ARG A 141 -4.04 20.70 9.16
N TRP A 142 -5.34 20.95 9.38
CA TRP A 142 -6.46 20.02 9.16
C TRP A 142 -6.42 18.74 10.00
N LYS A 143 -5.67 18.72 11.11
CA LYS A 143 -5.60 17.58 12.04
C LYS A 143 -6.08 18.04 13.43
N PRO A 144 -7.26 17.62 13.89
CA PRO A 144 -7.69 17.91 15.25
C PRO A 144 -6.84 17.14 16.28
N THR A 145 -6.95 17.59 17.53
CA THR A 145 -6.33 17.00 18.71
C THR A 145 -7.22 17.24 19.94
N ILE A 146 -6.77 16.81 21.12
CA ILE A 146 -7.48 16.99 22.39
C ILE A 146 -6.73 18.02 23.24
N SER A 147 -7.41 19.09 23.64
CA SER A 147 -6.86 20.11 24.53
C SER A 147 -6.63 19.57 25.94
N THR A 148 -5.37 19.57 26.37
CA THR A 148 -4.94 19.23 27.74
C THR A 148 -5.48 20.20 28.79
N ASP A 149 -5.92 21.38 28.38
CA ASP A 149 -6.44 22.43 29.26
C ASP A 149 -7.93 22.21 29.57
N ILE A 150 -8.59 21.27 28.87
CA ILE A 150 -10.01 20.92 29.00
C ILE A 150 -10.20 19.47 29.45
N CYS A 151 -9.37 18.53 28.98
CA CYS A 151 -9.43 17.11 29.36
C CYS A 151 -8.05 16.56 29.74
N SER A 152 -8.02 15.80 30.83
CA SER A 152 -6.85 15.08 31.32
C SER A 152 -6.48 13.89 30.42
N GLU A 153 -5.20 13.51 30.45
CA GLU A 153 -4.63 12.41 29.67
C GLU A 153 -5.28 11.05 29.96
N GLU A 154 -5.86 10.86 31.15
CA GLU A 154 -6.57 9.63 31.54
C GLU A 154 -7.79 9.29 30.66
N ASN A 155 -8.38 10.29 29.99
CA ASN A 155 -9.49 10.12 29.03
C ASN A 155 -8.99 9.74 27.63
N MET A 156 -7.73 10.05 27.32
CA MET A 156 -7.13 9.89 25.99
C MET A 156 -6.61 8.48 25.79
N ALA A 157 -6.50 8.07 24.53
CA ALA A 157 -5.87 6.81 24.13
C ALA A 157 -4.79 7.02 23.06
N SER A 158 -4.01 5.98 22.81
CA SER A 158 -3.13 5.83 21.64
C SER A 158 -3.46 4.49 20.98
N LEU A 159 -3.55 4.46 19.65
CA LEU A 159 -3.64 3.22 18.89
C LEU A 159 -2.29 2.80 18.28
N ALA A 160 -1.31 3.70 18.31
CA ALA A 160 0.04 3.41 17.87
C ALA A 160 0.75 2.42 18.80
N LEU A 161 1.26 1.33 18.22
CA LEU A 161 2.13 0.36 18.88
C LEU A 161 3.39 1.04 19.41
N GLU A 162 3.87 0.66 20.58
CA GLU A 162 5.16 1.12 21.09
C GLU A 162 6.29 0.67 20.14
N LEU A 163 7.24 1.56 19.85
CA LEU A 163 8.42 1.22 19.06
C LEU A 163 9.55 0.83 20.03
N PRO A 164 10.19 -0.34 19.85
CA PRO A 164 11.43 -0.67 20.55
C PRO A 164 12.49 0.42 20.38
N GLU A 165 13.33 0.62 21.40
CA GLU A 165 14.50 1.49 21.28
C GLU A 165 15.46 0.94 20.22
N ARG A 166 15.90 1.80 19.28
CA ARG A 166 16.72 1.39 18.11
C ARG A 166 18.07 0.81 18.55
N ASN A 167 18.21 -0.51 18.50
CA ASN A 167 19.46 -1.20 18.80
C ASN A 167 20.40 -1.13 17.58
N GLN A 168 21.50 -0.39 17.68
CA GLN A 168 22.47 -0.26 16.58
C GLN A 168 23.55 -1.37 16.59
N GLU A 169 23.57 -2.26 17.58
CA GLU A 169 24.52 -3.36 17.63
C GLU A 169 24.11 -4.46 16.65
N ILE A 170 25.07 -4.93 15.85
CA ILE A 170 24.93 -6.09 14.96
C ILE A 170 25.80 -7.20 15.57
N GLY A 171 25.20 -8.34 15.89
CA GLY A 171 25.88 -9.47 16.57
C GLY A 171 26.91 -10.23 15.73
N TYR A 172 27.40 -9.63 14.64
CA TYR A 172 28.28 -10.24 13.64
C TYR A 172 29.23 -9.20 13.03
N ALA A 173 30.40 -9.63 12.57
CA ALA A 173 31.36 -8.75 11.90
C ALA A 173 30.77 -8.18 10.60
N PHE A 174 30.74 -6.85 10.46
CA PHE A 174 30.10 -6.18 9.32
C PHE A 174 30.92 -5.01 8.76
N ARG A 175 30.56 -4.57 7.54
CA ARG A 175 30.94 -3.27 6.99
C ARG A 175 29.74 -2.54 6.40
N LEU A 176 29.75 -1.21 6.49
CA LEU A 176 28.73 -0.37 5.87
C LEU A 176 28.93 -0.23 4.35
N VAL A 177 27.82 -0.20 3.60
CA VAL A 177 27.75 0.06 2.15
C VAL A 177 26.57 0.96 1.80
N SER A 178 26.60 1.62 0.63
CA SER A 178 25.50 2.44 0.12
C SER A 178 24.82 1.75 -1.08
N PRO A 179 23.47 1.68 -1.14
CA PRO A 179 22.75 1.11 -2.28
C PRO A 179 22.62 2.10 -3.46
N LYS A 180 22.39 1.58 -4.68
CA LYS A 180 21.98 2.33 -5.88
C LYS A 180 20.44 2.48 -5.90
N VAL A 181 19.91 3.50 -6.58
CA VAL A 181 18.56 4.04 -6.34
C VAL A 181 17.78 4.38 -7.65
N ASP A 182 16.77 3.58 -8.03
CA ASP A 182 15.71 3.77 -9.06
C ASP A 182 14.54 2.77 -8.78
N ILE A 183 13.19 2.92 -8.85
CA ILE A 183 12.13 3.96 -9.03
C ILE A 183 10.80 3.38 -8.38
N THR A 184 9.73 4.15 -8.08
CA THR A 184 8.79 3.88 -6.93
C THR A 184 7.28 4.22 -7.08
N LEU A 185 6.42 3.77 -6.12
CA LEU A 185 4.93 3.82 -6.08
C LEU A 185 4.33 4.74 -4.96
N VAL A 186 3.01 5.02 -4.99
CA VAL A 186 2.34 6.09 -4.19
C VAL A 186 1.00 5.75 -3.48
N GLU A 187 0.12 4.94 -4.06
CA GLU A 187 -1.35 5.08 -3.82
C GLU A 187 -1.86 4.90 -2.37
N TYR A 188 -1.35 3.96 -1.57
CA TYR A 188 -1.84 3.68 -0.19
C TYR A 188 -1.38 4.69 0.87
N THR A 189 -1.20 5.95 0.48
CA THR A 189 -0.63 7.01 1.33
C THR A 189 -1.49 7.33 2.54
N ASP A 190 -2.80 7.53 2.36
CA ASP A 190 -3.67 7.96 3.48
C ASP A 190 -3.95 6.79 4.44
N GLU A 191 -4.04 5.55 3.97
CA GLU A 191 -4.19 4.36 4.83
C GLU A 191 -2.95 4.17 5.73
N ILE A 192 -1.74 4.33 5.19
CA ILE A 192 -0.50 4.32 5.97
C ILE A 192 -0.46 5.51 6.95
N LEU A 193 -0.91 6.70 6.53
CA LEU A 193 -0.99 7.88 7.41
C LEU A 193 -2.10 7.82 8.47
N ARG A 194 -3.17 7.06 8.25
CA ARG A 194 -4.21 6.84 9.27
C ARG A 194 -3.77 5.76 10.26
N PHE A 195 -3.43 4.57 9.75
CA PHE A 195 -3.38 3.33 10.54
C PHE A 195 -1.98 2.70 10.63
N GLY A 196 -0.97 3.21 9.89
CA GLY A 196 0.35 2.57 9.76
C GLY A 196 1.21 2.49 11.03
N ARG A 197 0.74 3.02 12.16
CA ARG A 197 1.35 2.83 13.50
C ARG A 197 0.61 1.82 14.37
N GLU A 198 -0.61 1.45 14.01
CA GLU A 198 -1.43 0.42 14.67
C GLU A 198 -1.08 -1.00 14.18
N TRP A 199 -0.53 -1.09 12.96
CA TRP A 199 -0.22 -2.36 12.33
C TRP A 199 1.13 -2.92 12.77
N SER A 200 1.10 -4.13 13.34
CA SER A 200 2.28 -4.95 13.62
C SER A 200 2.79 -5.62 12.33
N PRO A 201 4.02 -6.17 12.29
CA PRO A 201 4.56 -6.80 11.09
C PRO A 201 3.81 -8.07 10.67
N ASP A 202 3.08 -8.68 11.60
CA ASP A 202 2.17 -9.82 11.43
C ASP A 202 0.69 -9.43 11.24
N SER A 203 0.35 -8.12 11.28
CA SER A 203 -0.97 -7.63 10.85
C SER A 203 -1.13 -7.79 9.35
N PHE A 204 -2.33 -8.15 8.87
CA PHE A 204 -2.54 -8.44 7.45
C PHE A 204 -2.22 -7.26 6.50
N PRO A 205 -2.63 -6.01 6.78
CA PRO A 205 -2.29 -4.88 5.91
C PRO A 205 -0.78 -4.61 5.82
N PHE A 206 -0.03 -4.86 6.89
CA PHE A 206 1.43 -4.71 6.89
C PHE A 206 2.07 -5.71 5.93
N ARG A 207 1.71 -7.00 6.05
CA ARG A 207 2.25 -8.06 5.18
C ARG A 207 1.87 -7.87 3.73
N GLU A 208 0.61 -7.53 3.44
CA GLU A 208 0.14 -7.27 2.06
C GLU A 208 0.91 -6.10 1.43
N LEU A 209 1.01 -4.94 2.11
CA LEU A 209 1.73 -3.77 1.60
C LEU A 209 3.23 -4.06 1.43
N ALA A 210 3.87 -4.68 2.41
CA ALA A 210 5.28 -5.08 2.34
C ALA A 210 5.56 -6.05 1.16
N PHE A 211 4.70 -7.06 1.01
CA PHE A 211 4.81 -8.07 -0.04
C PHE A 211 4.53 -7.50 -1.43
N ALA A 212 3.63 -6.53 -1.56
CA ALA A 212 3.41 -5.78 -2.80
C ALA A 212 4.68 -5.01 -3.22
N LEU A 213 5.29 -4.26 -2.29
CA LEU A 213 6.53 -3.53 -2.55
C LEU A 213 7.67 -4.47 -2.98
N VAL A 214 7.82 -5.63 -2.33
CA VAL A 214 8.78 -6.68 -2.69
C VAL A 214 8.49 -7.28 -4.07
N SER A 215 7.23 -7.62 -4.36
CA SER A 215 6.82 -8.25 -5.63
C SER A 215 7.00 -7.32 -6.82
N MET A 216 6.75 -6.01 -6.66
CA MET A 216 7.02 -5.00 -7.68
C MET A 216 8.52 -4.76 -7.85
N ALA A 217 9.28 -4.56 -6.76
CA ALA A 217 10.72 -4.31 -6.82
C ALA A 217 11.53 -5.49 -7.39
N SER A 218 11.05 -6.73 -7.21
CA SER A 218 11.65 -7.94 -7.78
C SER A 218 11.30 -8.22 -9.24
N ASN A 219 10.46 -7.39 -9.87
CA ASN A 219 9.86 -7.66 -11.19
C ASN A 219 9.11 -9.01 -11.21
N GLN A 220 8.38 -9.33 -10.14
CA GLN A 220 7.46 -10.47 -10.08
C GLN A 220 5.99 -10.05 -10.15
N VAL A 221 5.73 -8.73 -10.21
CA VAL A 221 4.44 -8.16 -10.61
C VAL A 221 4.10 -8.54 -12.06
N GLU A 222 2.86 -8.96 -12.29
CA GLU A 222 2.19 -8.99 -13.59
C GLU A 222 1.30 -7.76 -13.73
N PHE A 223 0.88 -7.42 -14.95
CA PHE A 223 -0.14 -6.38 -15.16
C PHE A 223 -1.34 -6.96 -15.93
N ARG A 224 -2.53 -6.44 -15.63
CA ARG A 224 -3.77 -6.71 -16.38
C ARG A 224 -4.41 -5.37 -16.72
N SER A 225 -5.06 -5.28 -17.88
CA SER A 225 -5.72 -4.07 -18.38
C SER A 225 -7.23 -4.27 -18.42
N PHE A 226 -8.02 -3.30 -17.96
CA PHE A 226 -9.47 -3.31 -18.20
C PHE A 226 -9.81 -2.74 -19.60
N PRO A 227 -10.98 -3.07 -20.17
CA PRO A 227 -11.50 -2.38 -21.34
C PRO A 227 -11.59 -0.85 -21.13
N ALA A 228 -11.32 -0.07 -22.18
CA ALA A 228 -11.44 1.39 -22.14
C ALA A 228 -12.91 1.82 -22.04
N GLN A 229 -13.25 2.66 -21.05
CA GLN A 229 -14.64 3.01 -20.75
C GLN A 229 -14.80 4.38 -20.05
N ARG A 230 -16.05 4.86 -19.96
CA ARG A 230 -16.41 6.24 -19.54
C ARG A 230 -16.46 6.45 -18.01
N CYS A 231 -15.80 5.57 -17.27
CA CYS A 231 -15.74 5.49 -15.81
C CYS A 231 -14.60 4.54 -15.42
N HIS A 232 -14.37 4.35 -14.12
CA HIS A 232 -13.50 3.28 -13.62
C HIS A 232 -14.38 2.12 -13.15
N PRO A 233 -14.21 0.87 -13.64
CA PRO A 233 -15.15 -0.23 -13.38
C PRO A 233 -15.32 -0.56 -11.88
N HIS A 234 -14.27 -0.35 -11.08
CA HIS A 234 -14.29 -0.56 -9.61
C HIS A 234 -14.81 0.64 -8.79
N LYS A 235 -14.88 1.85 -9.38
CA LYS A 235 -15.07 3.11 -8.63
C LYS A 235 -16.17 4.02 -9.23
N CYS A 236 -17.09 3.46 -10.00
CA CYS A 236 -18.20 4.22 -10.58
C CYS A 236 -19.41 4.26 -9.65
N SER A 237 -19.65 5.40 -8.99
CA SER A 237 -20.85 5.64 -8.16
C SER A 237 -22.01 6.30 -8.92
N ASN A 238 -21.99 6.29 -10.26
CA ASN A 238 -23.04 6.90 -11.08
C ASN A 238 -24.14 5.87 -11.41
N GLU A 239 -25.26 5.95 -10.70
CA GLU A 239 -26.45 5.09 -10.87
C GLU A 239 -27.00 5.03 -12.32
N TRP A 240 -26.75 6.05 -13.13
CA TRP A 240 -27.18 6.12 -14.54
C TRP A 240 -26.06 5.77 -15.54
N CYS A 241 -25.03 5.04 -15.11
CA CYS A 241 -23.94 4.64 -15.98
C CYS A 241 -24.21 3.28 -16.64
N ASN A 242 -24.40 3.30 -17.96
CA ASN A 242 -24.60 2.10 -18.78
C ASN A 242 -23.27 1.54 -19.32
N SER A 243 -22.21 1.53 -18.49
CA SER A 243 -20.92 0.90 -18.79
C SER A 243 -20.76 -0.36 -17.96
N ASP A 244 -19.89 -1.27 -18.38
CA ASP A 244 -19.63 -2.50 -17.63
C ASP A 244 -18.81 -2.16 -16.37
N HIS A 245 -19.42 -2.32 -15.20
CA HIS A 245 -18.77 -2.15 -13.90
C HIS A 245 -18.51 -3.51 -13.26
N LEU A 246 -17.54 -3.55 -12.35
CA LEU A 246 -17.43 -4.67 -11.44
C LEU A 246 -18.69 -4.73 -10.55
N PRO A 247 -19.26 -5.92 -10.29
CA PRO A 247 -20.26 -6.08 -9.25
C PRO A 247 -19.66 -5.77 -7.87
N GLN A 248 -20.50 -5.76 -6.82
CA GLN A 248 -19.99 -5.68 -5.45
C GLN A 248 -19.01 -6.83 -5.22
N SER A 249 -17.72 -6.51 -5.10
CA SER A 249 -16.66 -7.51 -5.08
C SER A 249 -16.76 -8.40 -3.84
N PRO A 250 -16.68 -9.74 -3.97
CA PRO A 250 -16.48 -10.64 -2.84
C PRO A 250 -15.05 -10.62 -2.29
N GLY A 251 -14.26 -9.62 -2.69
CA GLY A 251 -12.83 -9.56 -2.44
C GLY A 251 -12.03 -10.55 -3.30
N TRP A 252 -12.60 -10.97 -4.43
CA TRP A 252 -11.95 -11.72 -5.52
C TRP A 252 -12.68 -11.44 -6.85
N LEU A 253 -11.99 -11.59 -7.98
CA LEU A 253 -12.52 -11.43 -9.33
C LEU A 253 -12.53 -12.75 -10.08
N ASP A 254 -13.57 -12.98 -10.87
CA ASP A 254 -13.69 -14.11 -11.78
C ASP A 254 -12.71 -14.04 -12.97
N GLY A 255 -12.77 -15.06 -13.83
CA GLY A 255 -11.95 -15.14 -15.04
C GLY A 255 -12.39 -14.23 -16.18
N GLU A 256 -13.64 -13.78 -16.22
CA GLU A 256 -14.19 -12.96 -17.31
C GLU A 256 -13.64 -11.53 -17.23
N TRP A 257 -13.63 -10.95 -16.04
CA TRP A 257 -13.09 -9.61 -15.79
C TRP A 257 -11.57 -9.47 -15.93
N VAL A 258 -10.85 -10.58 -15.76
CA VAL A 258 -9.37 -10.62 -15.79
C VAL A 258 -8.83 -11.20 -17.12
N GLY A 259 -9.71 -11.78 -17.95
CA GLY A 259 -9.32 -12.50 -19.17
C GLY A 259 -8.53 -13.79 -18.91
N GLY A 260 -8.73 -14.41 -17.73
CA GLY A 260 -7.94 -15.51 -17.21
C GLY A 260 -8.77 -16.77 -16.92
N LYS A 261 -8.11 -17.93 -16.80
CA LYS A 261 -8.76 -19.20 -16.41
C LYS A 261 -8.90 -19.40 -14.89
N THR A 262 -8.45 -18.43 -14.10
CA THR A 262 -8.32 -18.55 -12.64
C THR A 262 -8.70 -17.23 -12.01
N ALA A 263 -9.56 -17.29 -11.00
CA ALA A 263 -9.96 -16.13 -10.21
C ALA A 263 -8.75 -15.50 -9.50
N LEU A 264 -8.73 -14.18 -9.39
CA LEU A 264 -7.72 -13.45 -8.61
C LEU A 264 -8.32 -12.94 -7.31
N LEU A 265 -7.56 -12.98 -6.22
CA LEU A 265 -7.94 -12.26 -5.00
C LEU A 265 -7.93 -10.74 -5.25
N GLU A 266 -8.71 -9.98 -4.51
CA GLU A 266 -8.53 -8.53 -4.46
C GLU A 266 -7.48 -8.16 -3.42
N PHE A 267 -6.58 -7.21 -3.75
CA PHE A 267 -5.50 -6.83 -2.83
C PHE A 267 -6.01 -6.29 -1.49
N GLY A 268 -5.49 -6.83 -0.38
CA GLY A 268 -5.99 -6.48 0.97
C GLY A 268 -7.40 -6.99 1.26
N SER A 269 -7.88 -8.01 0.53
CA SER A 269 -9.09 -8.76 0.86
C SER A 269 -8.81 -9.90 1.85
N PRO A 270 -9.69 -10.16 2.85
CA PRO A 270 -9.60 -11.35 3.69
C PRO A 270 -10.01 -12.65 2.97
N SER A 271 -10.56 -12.59 1.75
CA SER A 271 -11.03 -13.76 1.00
C SER A 271 -9.89 -14.72 0.60
N HIS A 272 -10.18 -16.03 0.59
CA HIS A 272 -9.21 -17.11 0.41
C HIS A 272 -9.88 -18.43 -0.01
N ARG A 273 -9.11 -19.41 -0.51
CA ARG A 273 -9.61 -20.78 -0.69
C ARG A 273 -9.59 -21.55 0.63
N ALA A 274 -10.49 -22.51 0.79
CA ALA A 274 -10.61 -23.32 2.01
C ALA A 274 -9.27 -23.97 2.43
N GLY A 275 -8.75 -23.59 3.60
CA GLY A 275 -7.47 -24.07 4.13
C GLY A 275 -6.22 -23.26 3.73
N GLU A 276 -6.37 -22.26 2.85
CA GLU A 276 -5.32 -21.28 2.54
C GLU A 276 -5.45 -20.01 3.40
N PRO A 277 -4.39 -19.21 3.59
CA PRO A 277 -4.50 -17.91 4.24
C PRO A 277 -5.11 -16.85 3.30
N ALA A 278 -5.61 -15.76 3.89
CA ALA A 278 -6.00 -14.53 3.18
C ALA A 278 -4.87 -13.89 2.36
N GLY A 279 -5.25 -13.14 1.32
CA GLY A 279 -4.37 -12.30 0.49
C GLY A 279 -3.25 -13.02 -0.27
N ALA A 280 -2.29 -12.25 -0.77
CA ALA A 280 -1.15 -12.79 -1.53
C ALA A 280 0.10 -13.03 -0.67
N SER A 281 0.26 -12.28 0.42
CA SER A 281 1.45 -12.29 1.28
C SER A 281 1.60 -13.58 2.09
N PRO A 282 2.84 -14.06 2.34
CA PRO A 282 3.10 -15.11 3.33
C PRO A 282 2.57 -14.71 4.71
N ALA A 283 2.11 -15.67 5.51
CA ALA A 283 1.62 -15.39 6.86
C ALA A 283 2.75 -15.02 7.83
N GLN A 284 3.97 -15.50 7.58
CA GLN A 284 5.16 -15.29 8.40
C GLN A 284 5.79 -13.92 8.14
N THR A 285 6.38 -13.32 9.18
CA THR A 285 7.16 -12.08 9.09
C THR A 285 8.57 -12.28 8.51
N MET A 286 9.06 -13.53 8.43
CA MET A 286 10.32 -13.89 7.76
C MET A 286 10.09 -15.01 6.74
N TYR A 287 10.52 -14.78 5.49
CA TYR A 287 10.34 -15.71 4.38
C TYR A 287 11.40 -15.55 3.29
N TRP A 288 11.64 -16.61 2.53
CA TRP A 288 12.46 -16.55 1.32
C TRP A 288 11.61 -16.09 0.13
N PHE A 289 11.88 -14.90 -0.38
CA PHE A 289 11.31 -14.42 -1.65
C PHE A 289 12.38 -14.41 -2.72
N GLN A 290 12.26 -15.30 -3.72
CA GLN A 290 13.30 -15.55 -4.73
C GLN A 290 14.71 -15.58 -4.12
N ASP A 291 15.01 -16.48 -3.18
CA ASP A 291 16.34 -16.58 -2.50
C ASP A 291 16.91 -15.26 -1.90
N VAL A 292 16.06 -14.27 -1.62
CA VAL A 292 16.33 -13.18 -0.69
C VAL A 292 15.54 -13.47 0.58
N LEU A 293 16.16 -13.35 1.75
CA LEU A 293 15.43 -13.37 3.00
C LEU A 293 14.74 -12.02 3.17
N VAL A 294 13.41 -12.01 3.16
CA VAL A 294 12.62 -10.83 3.55
C VAL A 294 12.28 -10.97 5.03
N SER A 295 12.51 -9.92 5.80
CA SER A 295 12.16 -9.79 7.22
C SER A 295 11.34 -8.52 7.42
N LEU A 296 10.17 -8.67 8.05
CA LEU A 296 9.21 -7.60 8.31
C LEU A 296 9.28 -7.20 9.79
N VAL A 297 9.55 -5.92 10.07
CA VAL A 297 9.81 -5.40 11.43
C VAL A 297 9.23 -4.00 11.63
N LEU A 298 8.88 -3.66 12.89
CA LEU A 298 8.44 -2.30 13.25
C LEU A 298 9.58 -1.28 13.12
N VAL A 299 10.78 -1.68 13.54
CA VAL A 299 11.98 -0.85 13.62
C VAL A 299 13.09 -1.54 12.83
N VAL A 300 13.75 -0.79 11.94
CA VAL A 300 14.81 -1.31 11.08
C VAL A 300 16.16 -0.94 11.69
N ASP A 301 16.79 -1.90 12.37
CA ASP A 301 18.02 -1.70 13.14
C ASP A 301 18.93 -2.94 13.16
N GLY A 302 19.99 -2.89 13.98
CA GLY A 302 21.02 -3.91 14.07
C GLY A 302 20.54 -5.21 14.71
N GLU A 303 19.57 -5.15 15.63
CA GLU A 303 18.95 -6.36 16.19
C GLU A 303 18.09 -7.06 15.14
N ALA A 304 17.24 -6.32 14.43
CA ALA A 304 16.44 -6.86 13.33
C ALA A 304 17.30 -7.54 12.26
N ILE A 305 18.44 -6.94 11.91
CA ILE A 305 19.46 -7.56 11.03
C ILE A 305 20.01 -8.85 11.66
N THR A 306 20.41 -8.81 12.94
CA THR A 306 21.00 -9.95 13.64
C THR A 306 20.04 -11.13 13.73
N GLN A 307 18.76 -10.89 14.04
CA GLN A 307 17.70 -11.90 14.05
C GLN A 307 17.52 -12.54 12.67
N ALA A 308 17.43 -11.75 11.60
CA ALA A 308 17.29 -12.24 10.23
C ALA A 308 18.52 -13.06 9.77
N VAL A 309 19.74 -12.62 10.09
CA VAL A 309 20.99 -13.35 9.78
C VAL A 309 21.02 -14.68 10.52
N THR A 310 20.69 -14.69 11.82
CA THR A 310 20.62 -15.91 12.65
C THR A 310 19.62 -16.90 12.08
N TRP A 311 18.43 -16.43 11.69
CA TRP A 311 17.39 -17.26 11.07
C TRP A 311 17.85 -17.86 9.74
N GLY A 312 18.44 -17.06 8.85
CA GLY A 312 18.91 -17.52 7.54
C GLY A 312 20.06 -18.53 7.62
N LEU A 313 20.99 -18.34 8.56
CA LEU A 313 22.04 -19.32 8.89
C LEU A 313 21.45 -20.61 9.48
N GLY A 314 20.44 -20.50 10.34
CA GLY A 314 19.71 -21.64 10.90
C GLY A 314 18.97 -22.49 9.85
N GLN A 315 18.60 -21.89 8.71
CA GLN A 315 18.09 -22.60 7.52
C GLN A 315 19.21 -23.22 6.64
N GLY A 316 20.45 -23.30 7.14
CA GLY A 316 21.58 -23.92 6.45
C GLY A 316 22.17 -23.13 5.28
N ARG A 317 21.78 -21.86 5.07
CA ARG A 317 22.27 -21.04 3.97
C ARG A 317 23.56 -20.30 4.35
N ALA A 318 24.69 -20.69 3.76
CA ALA A 318 26.01 -20.10 4.07
C ALA A 318 26.28 -18.74 3.38
N ASN A 319 25.62 -18.44 2.26
CA ASN A 319 25.80 -17.21 1.51
C ASN A 319 24.42 -16.76 0.96
N PHE A 320 23.93 -15.59 1.37
CA PHE A 320 22.58 -15.11 1.01
C PHE A 320 22.43 -13.58 1.11
N GLN A 321 21.31 -13.08 0.59
CA GLN A 321 20.92 -11.67 0.64
C GLN A 321 19.69 -11.49 1.53
N ILE A 322 19.62 -10.36 2.24
CA ILE A 322 18.54 -10.02 3.18
C ILE A 322 17.98 -8.63 2.83
N VAL A 323 16.66 -8.50 2.90
CA VAL A 323 15.90 -7.24 3.00
C VAL A 323 15.23 -7.25 4.38
N VAL A 324 15.51 -6.24 5.21
CA VAL A 324 14.81 -6.02 6.47
C VAL A 324 14.01 -4.72 6.32
N LEU A 325 12.68 -4.78 6.40
CA LEU A 325 11.82 -3.64 6.04
C LEU A 325 10.68 -3.39 7.05
N SER A 326 10.33 -2.11 7.15
CA SER A 326 9.13 -1.58 7.82
C SER A 326 8.27 -0.83 6.79
N LEU A 327 7.12 -0.28 7.18
CA LEU A 327 6.31 0.57 6.30
C LEU A 327 6.98 1.90 5.90
N PHE A 328 8.09 2.29 6.56
CA PHE A 328 8.72 3.61 6.39
C PHE A 328 10.19 3.55 5.97
N GLU A 329 10.96 2.58 6.46
CA GLU A 329 12.40 2.41 6.21
C GLU A 329 12.73 0.96 5.84
N VAL A 330 13.83 0.74 5.11
CA VAL A 330 14.35 -0.56 4.68
C VAL A 330 15.87 -0.59 4.79
N THR A 331 16.46 -1.74 5.11
CA THR A 331 17.90 -1.97 4.98
C THR A 331 18.20 -3.28 4.26
N PHE A 332 19.41 -3.36 3.73
CA PHE A 332 19.91 -4.44 2.88
C PHE A 332 21.15 -5.05 3.53
N ALA A 333 21.23 -6.38 3.56
CA ALA A 333 22.44 -7.09 3.95
C ALA A 333 22.83 -8.18 2.95
N GLU A 334 24.14 -8.37 2.77
CA GLU A 334 24.73 -9.56 2.17
C GLU A 334 25.45 -10.34 3.27
N VAL A 335 25.07 -11.61 3.48
CA VAL A 335 25.75 -12.53 4.38
C VAL A 335 26.68 -13.43 3.57
N SER A 336 27.93 -13.56 4.03
CA SER A 336 28.91 -14.47 3.44
C SER A 336 29.72 -15.20 4.50
N CYS A 337 29.58 -16.53 4.54
CA CYS A 337 30.51 -17.43 5.20
C CYS A 337 31.52 -17.96 4.18
N VAL A 338 32.81 -17.89 4.50
CA VAL A 338 33.90 -18.46 3.70
C VAL A 338 34.49 -19.64 4.46
N ASP A 339 34.30 -20.86 3.97
CA ASP A 339 34.89 -22.14 4.38
C ASP A 339 35.56 -22.16 5.78
N GLY A 340 34.74 -22.14 6.83
CA GLY A 340 35.15 -22.28 8.23
C GLY A 340 35.32 -20.98 9.03
N ASN A 341 35.28 -19.81 8.40
CA ASN A 341 35.26 -18.53 9.09
C ASN A 341 33.85 -18.13 9.59
N GLU A 342 33.83 -17.24 10.58
CA GLU A 342 32.61 -16.58 11.07
C GLU A 342 31.85 -15.84 9.94
N PRO A 343 30.50 -15.73 10.02
CA PRO A 343 29.70 -15.01 9.04
C PRO A 343 30.07 -13.52 8.99
N PHE A 344 30.45 -13.05 7.80
CA PHE A 344 30.74 -11.63 7.54
C PHE A 344 29.61 -10.98 6.76
N LEU A 345 29.24 -9.75 7.16
CA LEU A 345 28.10 -9.01 6.60
C LEU A 345 28.54 -7.75 5.84
N LYS A 346 27.84 -7.44 4.74
CA LYS A 346 27.85 -6.09 4.13
C LYS A 346 26.45 -5.52 4.30
N VAL A 347 26.31 -4.42 5.04
CA VAL A 347 25.01 -3.89 5.49
C VAL A 347 24.90 -2.42 5.09
N CYS A 348 23.71 -1.91 4.74
CA CYS A 348 23.53 -0.46 4.59
C CYS A 348 22.92 0.17 5.86
N GLN A 349 22.99 1.50 5.97
CA GLN A 349 22.15 2.22 6.93
C GLN A 349 20.67 2.16 6.47
N PRO A 350 19.69 2.22 7.39
CA PRO A 350 18.27 2.25 7.01
C PRO A 350 17.96 3.40 6.05
N VAL A 351 17.29 3.09 4.94
CA VAL A 351 16.90 4.03 3.88
C VAL A 351 15.39 4.15 3.85
N ARG A 352 14.88 5.39 3.78
CA ARG A 352 13.44 5.67 3.78
C ARG A 352 12.77 5.25 2.48
N LEU A 353 11.76 4.41 2.57
CA LEU A 353 11.00 3.90 1.41
C LEU A 353 10.33 5.03 0.62
N SER A 354 9.81 6.03 1.31
CA SER A 354 9.05 7.16 0.73
C SER A 354 9.28 8.46 1.50
N PRO A 355 8.61 9.58 1.17
CA PRO A 355 8.57 10.79 2.00
C PRO A 355 7.88 10.62 3.37
N LEU A 356 7.07 9.57 3.57
CA LEU A 356 6.27 9.33 4.78
C LEU A 356 7.11 8.91 5.99
N ARG A 357 6.63 9.19 7.21
CA ARG A 357 7.33 8.89 8.47
C ARG A 357 6.33 8.33 9.49
N GLU A 358 6.82 7.45 10.34
CA GLU A 358 6.13 6.90 11.52
C GLU A 358 5.37 7.96 12.34
N LYS A 359 6.01 9.12 12.59
CA LYS A 359 5.45 10.24 13.35
C LYS A 359 4.46 11.13 12.59
N TYR A 360 4.14 10.83 11.33
CA TYR A 360 3.10 11.55 10.59
C TYR A 360 1.72 10.93 10.78
N CYS A 361 1.66 9.70 11.30
CA CYS A 361 0.45 8.93 11.42
C CYS A 361 -0.53 9.54 12.44
N LEU A 362 -1.82 9.40 12.16
CA LEU A 362 -2.89 10.01 12.97
C LEU A 362 -3.19 9.19 14.22
N SER A 363 -2.98 7.88 14.18
CA SER A 363 -3.19 6.90 15.26
C SER A 363 -2.26 7.01 16.47
N THR A 364 -1.23 7.88 16.42
CA THR A 364 -0.37 8.13 17.58
C THR A 364 -1.08 8.97 18.65
N HIS A 365 -0.55 9.04 19.87
CA HIS A 365 -1.23 9.70 20.99
C HIS A 365 -1.53 11.19 20.65
N PRO A 366 -2.72 11.75 20.97
CA PRO A 366 -3.04 13.15 20.67
C PRO A 366 -2.00 14.18 21.17
N ARG A 367 -1.22 13.88 22.22
CA ARG A 367 -0.13 14.72 22.73
C ARG A 367 1.02 14.92 21.74
N GLU A 368 1.23 14.01 20.80
CA GLU A 368 2.18 14.15 19.70
C GLU A 368 1.72 15.18 18.64
N ARG A 369 0.46 15.61 18.71
CA ARG A 369 -0.16 16.67 17.91
C ARG A 369 -0.61 17.81 18.83
N PRO A 370 0.31 18.65 19.36
CA PRO A 370 -0.04 19.74 20.27
C PRO A 370 -1.11 20.69 19.73
N GLU A 371 -1.93 21.25 20.61
CA GLU A 371 -2.92 22.29 20.32
C GLU A 371 -2.27 23.55 19.71
N LEU A 372 -2.92 24.15 18.70
CA LEU A 372 -2.50 25.40 18.07
C LEU A 372 -2.83 26.61 18.95
N LYS A 373 -1.94 26.95 19.87
CA LYS A 373 -2.13 28.11 20.78
C LYS A 373 -1.70 29.44 20.14
N PRO A 374 -2.26 30.59 20.55
CA PRO A 374 -1.95 31.90 19.97
C PRO A 374 -0.44 32.21 19.96
N GLY A 375 0.06 32.66 18.80
CA GLY A 375 1.49 32.91 18.58
C GLY A 375 2.29 31.71 18.06
N MET A 376 1.71 30.50 18.04
CA MET A 376 2.30 29.35 17.34
C MET A 376 2.09 29.44 15.82
N THR A 377 3.07 28.95 15.06
CA THR A 377 2.96 28.80 13.60
C THR A 377 2.45 27.41 13.23
N ILE A 378 1.47 27.34 12.31
CA ILE A 378 1.02 26.08 11.72
C ILE A 378 2.21 25.37 11.05
N GLN A 379 2.44 24.12 11.45
CA GLN A 379 3.46 23.23 10.92
C GLN A 379 2.89 22.35 9.80
N TYR A 380 3.79 21.93 8.92
CA TYR A 380 3.47 21.12 7.75
C TYR A 380 4.34 19.85 7.72
N HIS A 381 3.69 18.69 7.64
CA HIS A 381 4.39 17.43 7.34
C HIS A 381 4.83 17.46 5.86
N ARG A 382 6.04 17.98 5.58
CA ARG A 382 6.55 18.14 4.21
C ARG A 382 6.45 16.84 3.38
N GLY A 383 6.62 15.68 4.01
CA GLY A 383 6.46 14.39 3.33
C GLY A 383 5.01 14.10 2.90
N GLU A 384 4.01 14.44 3.73
CA GLU A 384 2.60 14.34 3.35
C GLU A 384 2.23 15.32 2.23
N ILE A 385 2.75 16.55 2.28
CA ILE A 385 2.57 17.50 1.16
C ILE A 385 3.20 16.96 -0.12
N LEU A 386 4.42 16.42 -0.06
CA LEU A 386 5.08 15.83 -1.24
C LEU A 386 4.21 14.73 -1.86
N MET A 387 3.67 13.80 -1.06
CA MET A 387 2.76 12.76 -1.55
C MET A 387 1.43 13.29 -2.11
N LYS A 388 0.95 14.45 -1.61
CA LYS A 388 -0.23 15.17 -2.13
C LYS A 388 0.09 16.13 -3.28
N THR A 389 1.32 16.08 -3.81
CA THR A 389 1.77 16.78 -5.01
C THR A 389 2.33 15.80 -6.03
N ASN A 390 2.68 16.28 -7.22
CA ASN A 390 3.29 15.48 -8.28
C ASN A 390 4.77 15.16 -7.99
N CYS A 391 4.97 14.30 -7.00
CA CYS A 391 6.25 13.73 -6.57
C CYS A 391 6.76 12.60 -7.48
N THR A 392 5.94 12.12 -8.43
CA THR A 392 6.26 11.07 -9.40
C THR A 392 6.59 11.59 -10.79
N GLY A 393 6.37 12.88 -11.07
CA GLY A 393 6.35 13.46 -12.41
C GLY A 393 7.67 13.44 -13.19
N THR A 394 8.78 13.10 -12.54
CA THR A 394 10.06 12.87 -13.22
C THR A 394 10.84 11.70 -12.58
N GLY A 395 11.73 11.07 -13.36
CA GLY A 395 12.61 10.01 -12.86
C GLY A 395 13.54 10.48 -11.73
N ARG A 396 14.01 11.73 -11.80
CA ARG A 396 14.79 12.39 -10.73
C ARG A 396 13.97 12.59 -9.45
N ARG A 397 12.72 13.08 -9.54
CA ARG A 397 11.84 13.23 -8.37
C ARG A 397 11.60 11.88 -7.68
N LEU A 398 11.25 10.85 -8.45
CA LEU A 398 11.06 9.47 -7.97
C LEU A 398 12.28 8.95 -7.19
N ARG A 399 13.50 9.09 -7.74
CA ARG A 399 14.73 8.70 -7.04
C ARG A 399 14.98 9.49 -5.75
N SER A 400 14.74 10.80 -5.78
CA SER A 400 15.05 11.70 -4.65
C SER A 400 14.08 11.56 -3.48
N HIS A 401 12.81 11.25 -3.75
CA HIS A 401 11.73 11.22 -2.75
C HIS A 401 11.52 9.82 -2.15
N PHE A 402 11.86 8.76 -2.87
CA PHE A 402 11.62 7.37 -2.48
C PHE A 402 12.89 6.50 -2.46
N PRO A 403 14.01 6.96 -1.85
CA PRO A 403 15.32 6.33 -2.05
C PRO A 403 15.40 4.87 -1.57
N GLY A 404 14.57 4.45 -0.62
CA GLY A 404 14.56 3.09 -0.07
C GLY A 404 13.88 2.06 -0.97
N LEU A 405 12.70 2.36 -1.54
CA LEU A 405 12.07 1.44 -2.49
C LEU A 405 12.87 1.45 -3.80
N ALA A 406 13.39 2.62 -4.20
CA ALA A 406 14.32 2.73 -5.31
C ALA A 406 15.65 1.95 -5.08
N ALA A 407 16.06 1.75 -3.83
CA ALA A 407 17.14 0.82 -3.49
C ALA A 407 16.72 -0.66 -3.51
N LEU A 408 15.47 -0.95 -3.13
CA LEU A 408 14.88 -2.29 -3.15
C LEU A 408 14.87 -2.89 -4.57
N VAL A 409 14.50 -2.10 -5.59
CA VAL A 409 14.52 -2.56 -7.00
C VAL A 409 15.93 -2.95 -7.42
N ASN A 410 16.91 -2.06 -7.22
CA ASN A 410 18.31 -2.31 -7.55
C ASN A 410 18.87 -3.53 -6.80
N PHE A 411 18.48 -3.72 -5.53
CA PHE A 411 18.94 -4.86 -4.73
C PHE A 411 18.41 -6.20 -5.28
N PHE A 412 17.12 -6.27 -5.64
CA PHE A 412 16.54 -7.46 -6.26
C PHE A 412 17.06 -7.68 -7.70
N GLU A 413 17.29 -6.63 -8.48
CA GLU A 413 17.90 -6.73 -9.80
C GLU A 413 19.30 -7.37 -9.73
N VAL A 414 20.14 -6.90 -8.80
CA VAL A 414 21.47 -7.48 -8.53
C VAL A 414 21.34 -8.92 -8.02
N ALA A 415 20.36 -9.21 -7.16
CA ALA A 415 20.14 -10.55 -6.63
C ALA A 415 19.76 -11.57 -7.73
N ALA A 416 18.80 -11.22 -8.60
CA ALA A 416 18.41 -12.02 -9.76
C ALA A 416 19.58 -12.20 -10.75
N SER A 417 20.35 -11.13 -10.98
CA SER A 417 21.52 -11.16 -11.86
C SER A 417 22.67 -12.01 -11.31
N ARG A 418 22.74 -12.28 -10.00
CA ARG A 418 23.73 -13.20 -9.41
C ARG A 418 23.34 -14.68 -9.52
N ARG A 419 22.04 -15.00 -9.60
CA ARG A 419 21.52 -16.38 -9.71
C ARG A 419 21.50 -16.90 -11.13
N THR A 420 21.18 -16.02 -12.08
CA THR A 420 21.19 -16.34 -13.51
C THR A 420 22.57 -16.90 -13.91
N PRO A 421 22.64 -18.15 -14.42
CA PRO A 421 23.90 -18.87 -14.54
C PRO A 421 24.85 -18.22 -15.55
N PHE A 422 26.06 -17.91 -15.08
CA PHE A 422 27.15 -17.31 -15.85
C PHE A 422 27.66 -18.13 -17.06
N LYS A 423 27.21 -19.38 -17.23
CA LYS A 423 27.90 -20.41 -18.04
C LYS A 423 27.16 -20.94 -19.26
N SER A 424 25.90 -20.58 -19.48
CA SER A 424 25.25 -20.84 -20.78
C SER A 424 25.65 -19.74 -21.77
N ALA A 425 26.87 -19.84 -22.33
CA ALA A 425 27.12 -19.23 -23.63
C ALA A 425 26.10 -19.87 -24.60
N GLY A 426 25.15 -19.07 -25.07
CA GLY A 426 24.00 -19.58 -25.80
C GLY A 426 24.39 -20.26 -27.11
N ILE A 427 23.57 -21.21 -27.54
CA ILE A 427 23.73 -21.88 -28.85
C ILE A 427 23.51 -20.88 -30.00
N LEU A 428 22.76 -19.80 -29.75
CA LEU A 428 22.48 -18.73 -30.71
C LEU A 428 23.20 -17.43 -30.33
N PRO A 429 23.51 -16.54 -31.30
CA PRO A 429 23.93 -15.17 -31.02
C PRO A 429 22.86 -14.38 -30.23
N PRO A 430 23.24 -13.40 -29.37
CA PRO A 430 22.30 -12.59 -28.59
C PRO A 430 21.20 -11.92 -29.42
N GLU A 431 21.51 -11.49 -30.64
CA GLU A 431 20.59 -10.86 -31.57
C GLU A 431 19.42 -11.79 -31.94
N LEU A 432 19.65 -13.11 -31.99
CA LEU A 432 18.60 -14.09 -32.21
C LEU A 432 17.75 -14.32 -30.95
N TYR A 433 18.33 -14.24 -29.75
CA TYR A 433 17.54 -14.30 -28.51
C TYR A 433 16.65 -13.07 -28.35
N GLY A 434 17.18 -11.88 -28.59
CA GLY A 434 16.39 -10.65 -28.65
C GLY A 434 15.23 -10.77 -29.65
N ARG A 435 15.48 -11.31 -30.85
CA ARG A 435 14.45 -11.52 -31.88
C ARG A 435 13.44 -12.63 -31.54
N ILE A 436 13.85 -13.71 -30.89
CA ILE A 436 12.93 -14.75 -30.40
C ILE A 436 11.97 -14.16 -29.35
N LEU A 437 12.48 -13.30 -28.46
CA LEU A 437 11.69 -12.60 -27.45
C LEU A 437 10.66 -11.59 -28.01
N GLU A 438 10.70 -11.29 -29.32
CA GLU A 438 9.66 -10.48 -29.99
C GLU A 438 8.42 -11.33 -30.37
N PHE A 439 8.57 -12.64 -30.59
CA PHE A 439 7.49 -13.52 -31.09
C PHE A 439 6.86 -14.44 -30.04
N VAL A 440 7.38 -14.47 -28.81
CA VAL A 440 6.77 -15.21 -27.69
C VAL A 440 5.62 -14.40 -27.05
N ASP A 441 4.73 -15.10 -26.35
CA ASP A 441 3.72 -14.55 -25.46
C ASP A 441 4.32 -13.91 -24.19
N TYR A 442 3.52 -13.17 -23.41
CA TYR A 442 3.94 -12.51 -22.19
C TYR A 442 4.46 -13.49 -21.11
N ASP A 443 3.80 -14.63 -20.87
CA ASP A 443 4.17 -15.57 -19.81
C ASP A 443 5.51 -16.26 -20.13
N THR A 444 5.73 -16.63 -21.39
CA THR A 444 7.01 -17.13 -21.90
C THR A 444 8.10 -16.04 -21.82
N TRP A 445 7.81 -14.80 -22.21
CA TRP A 445 8.76 -13.67 -22.05
C TRP A 445 9.14 -13.43 -20.58
N LYS A 446 8.15 -13.48 -19.67
CA LYS A 446 8.35 -13.31 -18.22
C LYS A 446 9.23 -14.44 -17.67
N THR A 447 8.96 -15.68 -18.09
CA THR A 447 9.78 -16.86 -17.77
C THR A 447 11.22 -16.70 -18.27
N CYS A 448 11.42 -16.23 -19.51
CA CYS A 448 12.75 -15.96 -20.05
C CYS A 448 13.56 -14.93 -19.22
N SER A 449 12.89 -13.95 -18.60
CA SER A 449 13.55 -12.88 -17.82
C SER A 449 14.34 -13.34 -16.58
N VAL A 450 14.25 -14.63 -16.22
CA VAL A 450 15.01 -15.28 -15.14
C VAL A 450 15.92 -16.44 -15.61
N VAL A 451 15.96 -16.76 -16.90
CA VAL A 451 16.75 -17.91 -17.44
C VAL A 451 18.25 -17.63 -17.48
N SER A 452 18.68 -16.48 -17.99
CA SER A 452 20.08 -16.08 -18.05
C SER A 452 20.24 -14.56 -17.99
N ARG A 453 21.47 -14.06 -17.85
CA ARG A 453 21.76 -12.63 -17.86
C ARG A 453 21.42 -11.97 -19.18
N ASP A 454 21.72 -12.64 -20.29
CA ASP A 454 21.53 -12.09 -21.63
C ASP A 454 20.03 -12.00 -21.96
N PHE A 455 19.28 -13.09 -21.71
CA PHE A 455 17.81 -13.08 -21.80
C PHE A 455 17.19 -12.00 -20.90
N ARG A 456 17.63 -11.89 -19.63
CA ARG A 456 17.17 -10.84 -18.71
C ARG A 456 17.47 -9.44 -19.24
N SER A 457 18.66 -9.20 -19.80
CA SER A 457 19.04 -7.91 -20.38
C SER A 457 18.17 -7.56 -21.58
N HIS A 458 17.85 -8.52 -22.45
CA HIS A 458 16.93 -8.31 -23.56
C HIS A 458 15.50 -8.01 -23.06
N CYS A 459 14.97 -8.79 -22.11
CA CYS A 459 13.67 -8.53 -21.49
C CYS A 459 13.60 -7.12 -20.85
N LEU A 460 14.61 -6.72 -20.07
CA LEU A 460 14.62 -5.40 -19.43
C LEU A 460 14.80 -4.25 -20.43
N SER A 461 15.38 -4.49 -21.62
CA SER A 461 15.49 -3.48 -22.69
C SER A 461 14.20 -3.22 -23.48
N LYS A 462 13.25 -4.17 -23.46
CA LYS A 462 11.88 -4.04 -23.99
C LYS A 462 10.90 -4.56 -22.93
N TYR A 463 10.67 -3.76 -21.89
CA TYR A 463 9.88 -4.19 -20.74
C TYR A 463 8.40 -4.33 -21.13
N ARG A 464 7.88 -5.56 -21.22
CA ARG A 464 6.45 -5.81 -21.48
C ARG A 464 5.59 -5.53 -20.26
N LEU A 465 4.46 -4.87 -20.47
CA LEU A 465 3.39 -4.73 -19.47
C LEU A 465 2.35 -5.84 -19.67
N ASP A 466 1.95 -6.08 -20.92
CA ASP A 466 1.06 -7.17 -21.35
C ASP A 466 1.56 -7.78 -22.68
N ASP A 467 0.73 -8.58 -23.35
CA ASP A 467 1.05 -9.18 -24.65
C ASP A 467 1.19 -8.15 -25.80
N ARG A 468 0.54 -6.98 -25.70
CA ARG A 468 0.45 -5.95 -26.73
C ARG A 468 1.45 -4.80 -26.54
N MET A 469 1.74 -4.39 -25.30
CA MET A 469 2.44 -3.15 -25.00
C MET A 469 3.75 -3.38 -24.25
N CYS A 470 4.84 -2.83 -24.79
CA CYS A 470 6.14 -2.81 -24.11
C CYS A 470 6.76 -1.40 -24.09
N ILE A 471 7.44 -1.08 -22.99
CA ILE A 471 8.24 0.15 -22.82
C ILE A 471 9.61 -0.09 -23.47
N VAL A 472 9.99 0.78 -24.40
CA VAL A 472 11.25 0.65 -25.18
C VAL A 472 12.20 1.84 -25.05
N ALA A 473 11.75 2.97 -24.51
CA ALA A 473 12.62 4.08 -24.13
C ALA A 473 12.02 4.97 -23.02
N GLY A 474 12.89 5.67 -22.28
CA GLY A 474 12.53 6.56 -21.17
C GLY A 474 13.30 6.21 -19.88
N PRO A 475 12.92 6.77 -18.72
CA PRO A 475 11.87 7.78 -18.55
C PRO A 475 12.25 9.13 -19.18
N PHE A 476 11.25 9.82 -19.69
CA PHE A 476 11.30 11.18 -20.21
C PHE A 476 10.33 12.08 -19.40
N VAL A 477 10.48 13.40 -19.52
CA VAL A 477 9.52 14.38 -18.94
C VAL A 477 8.76 15.06 -20.07
N ARG A 478 7.43 15.18 -19.93
CA ARG A 478 6.54 15.91 -20.85
C ARG A 478 5.59 16.81 -20.06
N LEU A 479 5.29 18.00 -20.56
CA LEU A 479 4.33 18.91 -19.92
C LEU A 479 2.91 18.62 -20.39
N ASP A 480 1.96 18.42 -19.47
CA ASP A 480 0.55 18.59 -19.84
C ASP A 480 0.25 20.07 -20.08
N LYS A 481 -0.26 20.36 -21.28
CA LYS A 481 -0.67 21.69 -21.71
C LYS A 481 -2.20 21.87 -21.64
N ARG A 482 -2.94 20.86 -21.20
CA ARG A 482 -4.41 20.89 -21.05
C ARG A 482 -4.86 21.47 -19.71
N ARG A 483 -4.05 21.34 -18.64
CA ARG A 483 -4.25 22.06 -17.37
C ARG A 483 -3.80 23.53 -17.50
N VAL A 484 -4.77 24.42 -17.75
CA VAL A 484 -4.56 25.85 -18.10
C VAL A 484 -3.73 26.64 -17.07
N GLU A 485 -3.84 26.30 -15.78
CA GLU A 485 -3.28 27.10 -14.68
C GLU A 485 -1.90 26.61 -14.19
N ARG A 486 -1.52 25.35 -14.48
CA ARG A 486 -0.20 24.77 -14.15
C ARG A 486 0.23 23.76 -15.20
N LYS A 487 1.38 24.01 -15.84
CA LYS A 487 2.03 23.07 -16.77
C LYS A 487 2.63 21.89 -16.00
N GLU A 488 1.85 20.84 -15.82
CA GLU A 488 2.26 19.73 -14.98
C GLU A 488 3.34 18.85 -15.65
N ARG A 489 4.48 18.66 -14.98
CA ARG A 489 5.61 17.83 -15.43
C ARG A 489 5.25 16.36 -15.21
N LEU A 490 5.09 15.58 -16.27
CA LEU A 490 4.61 14.20 -16.21
C LEU A 490 5.64 13.21 -16.73
N LEU A 491 5.67 12.05 -16.07
CA LEU A 491 6.50 10.93 -16.45
C LEU A 491 6.01 10.38 -17.80
N SER A 492 6.94 10.04 -18.68
CA SER A 492 6.63 9.60 -20.03
C SER A 492 7.66 8.61 -20.56
N PHE A 493 7.24 7.79 -21.51
CA PHE A 493 8.03 6.73 -22.11
C PHE A 493 7.64 6.59 -23.58
N ASP A 494 8.51 6.02 -24.40
CA ASP A 494 8.10 5.52 -25.71
C ASP A 494 7.72 4.04 -25.56
N PHE A 495 6.49 3.73 -25.95
CA PHE A 495 5.94 2.38 -26.00
C PHE A 495 6.10 1.82 -27.42
N GLU A 496 6.14 0.50 -27.56
CA GLU A 496 6.11 -0.22 -28.83
C GLU A 496 4.99 -1.27 -28.77
N ASP A 497 4.02 -1.15 -29.68
CA ASP A 497 2.92 -2.11 -29.83
C ASP A 497 3.47 -3.37 -30.53
N THR A 498 3.51 -4.49 -29.82
CA THR A 498 4.16 -5.75 -30.26
C THR A 498 3.53 -6.33 -31.53
N SER A 499 2.24 -6.09 -31.74
CA SER A 499 1.47 -6.63 -32.87
C SER A 499 1.71 -5.88 -34.18
N THR A 500 2.10 -4.60 -34.10
CA THR A 500 2.28 -3.71 -35.25
C THR A 500 3.72 -3.20 -35.42
N GLY A 501 4.55 -3.30 -34.38
CA GLY A 501 5.84 -2.61 -34.28
C GLY A 501 5.73 -1.08 -34.21
N LYS A 502 4.51 -0.50 -34.06
CA LYS A 502 4.34 0.96 -34.00
C LYS A 502 4.88 1.47 -32.67
N ARG A 503 5.83 2.41 -32.73
CA ARG A 503 6.21 3.21 -31.55
C ARG A 503 5.21 4.32 -31.30
N ILE A 504 4.86 4.51 -30.03
CA ILE A 504 3.88 5.47 -29.55
C ILE A 504 4.49 6.21 -28.36
N PRO A 505 4.74 7.53 -28.44
CA PRO A 505 5.14 8.31 -27.28
C PRO A 505 3.95 8.42 -26.32
N MET A 506 4.14 8.05 -25.06
CA MET A 506 3.10 8.01 -24.04
C MET A 506 3.45 8.90 -22.85
N MET A 507 2.45 9.56 -22.27
CA MET A 507 2.57 10.32 -21.01
C MET A 507 1.63 9.76 -19.94
N GLN A 508 2.08 9.76 -18.69
CA GLN A 508 1.31 9.32 -17.53
C GLN A 508 0.05 10.20 -17.39
N VAL A 509 -1.09 9.59 -17.09
CA VAL A 509 -2.31 10.33 -16.72
C VAL A 509 -2.24 10.65 -15.21
N PRO A 510 -2.14 11.92 -14.78
CA PRO A 510 -2.03 12.25 -13.36
C PRO A 510 -3.34 12.00 -12.61
N ASN A 511 -3.25 11.25 -11.50
CA ASN A 511 -4.37 10.84 -10.65
C ASN A 511 -5.53 10.19 -11.47
N PRO A 512 -5.31 8.98 -12.04
CA PRO A 512 -6.32 8.32 -12.85
C PRO A 512 -7.55 7.88 -12.05
N LEU A 513 -7.44 7.79 -10.71
CA LEU A 513 -8.52 7.37 -9.81
C LEU A 513 -9.58 8.47 -9.57
N THR A 514 -9.21 9.75 -9.68
CA THR A 514 -10.18 10.87 -9.77
C THR A 514 -10.65 11.12 -11.21
N GLY A 515 -9.95 10.57 -12.20
CA GLY A 515 -10.35 10.59 -13.60
C GLY A 515 -11.54 9.67 -13.85
N ARG A 516 -12.66 10.23 -14.32
CA ARG A 516 -13.84 9.45 -14.76
C ARG A 516 -13.62 8.64 -16.05
N LEU A 517 -12.41 8.18 -16.36
CA LEU A 517 -12.07 7.57 -17.66
C LEU A 517 -10.99 6.48 -17.50
N CYS A 518 -11.38 5.23 -17.71
CA CYS A 518 -10.47 4.13 -17.99
C CYS A 518 -9.99 4.25 -19.45
N LYS A 519 -8.69 4.47 -19.66
CA LYS A 519 -8.05 4.65 -20.98
C LYS A 519 -7.66 3.30 -21.58
N GLU A 520 -7.42 3.25 -22.88
CA GLU A 520 -6.91 2.05 -23.59
C GLU A 520 -5.59 1.52 -23.00
N CYS A 521 -4.78 2.39 -22.38
CA CYS A 521 -3.49 2.07 -21.78
C CYS A 521 -3.57 2.22 -20.26
N ASN A 522 -4.35 1.33 -19.63
CA ASN A 522 -4.49 1.19 -18.18
C ASN A 522 -3.96 -0.19 -17.74
N TRP A 523 -3.31 -0.23 -16.58
CA TRP A 523 -2.73 -1.45 -16.03
C TRP A 523 -2.86 -1.49 -14.50
N MET A 524 -3.45 -2.55 -13.97
CA MET A 524 -3.46 -2.86 -12.54
C MET A 524 -2.38 -3.92 -12.26
N PRO A 525 -1.51 -3.72 -11.26
CA PRO A 525 -0.62 -4.76 -10.74
C PRO A 525 -1.38 -6.00 -10.28
N VAL A 526 -0.83 -7.16 -10.60
CA VAL A 526 -1.14 -8.44 -9.98
C VAL A 526 0.13 -8.95 -9.30
N ILE A 527 0.03 -9.27 -8.02
CA ILE A 527 1.13 -9.75 -7.18
C ILE A 527 0.83 -11.15 -6.64
N GLY A 528 1.86 -11.87 -6.17
CA GLY A 528 1.71 -13.22 -5.61
C GLY A 528 2.21 -14.33 -6.54
N GLY A 529 2.46 -15.49 -5.93
CA GLY A 529 2.83 -16.72 -6.62
C GLY A 529 1.59 -17.57 -6.88
N ASP A 530 1.38 -18.59 -6.04
CA ASP A 530 0.22 -19.49 -6.15
C ASP A 530 -1.10 -18.77 -5.83
N ARG A 531 -1.10 -17.93 -4.79
CA ARG A 531 -2.19 -17.01 -4.45
C ARG A 531 -1.91 -15.64 -5.08
N LYS A 532 -2.55 -15.35 -6.20
CA LYS A 532 -2.43 -14.06 -6.90
C LYS A 532 -3.51 -13.07 -6.46
N ALA A 533 -3.14 -11.82 -6.23
CA ALA A 533 -4.06 -10.73 -5.91
C ALA A 533 -3.89 -9.53 -6.87
N ILE A 534 -5.01 -8.95 -7.31
CA ILE A 534 -5.06 -7.76 -8.17
C ILE A 534 -5.23 -6.47 -7.36
N MET A 535 -4.40 -5.47 -7.66
CA MET A 535 -4.37 -4.18 -6.99
C MET A 535 -5.30 -3.17 -7.70
N LEU A 536 -6.62 -3.35 -7.57
CA LEU A 536 -7.66 -2.54 -8.25
C LEU A 536 -7.63 -1.02 -7.95
N GLU A 537 -6.88 -0.62 -6.93
CA GLU A 537 -6.70 0.78 -6.56
C GLU A 537 -5.37 1.35 -7.05
N VAL A 538 -4.52 0.55 -7.69
CA VAL A 538 -3.21 0.96 -8.22
C VAL A 538 -3.29 1.01 -9.75
N GLY A 539 -3.88 2.10 -10.27
CA GLY A 539 -4.03 2.31 -11.72
C GLY A 539 -2.79 2.92 -12.36
N VAL A 540 -1.96 2.11 -13.01
CA VAL A 540 -0.87 2.60 -13.89
C VAL A 540 -1.48 2.95 -15.24
N GLN A 541 -1.75 4.24 -15.48
CA GLN A 541 -2.43 4.71 -16.70
C GLN A 541 -1.62 5.72 -17.51
N PHE A 542 -1.58 5.51 -18.83
CA PHE A 542 -0.91 6.34 -19.81
C PHE A 542 -1.86 6.74 -20.96
N GLU A 543 -1.49 7.77 -21.71
CA GLU A 543 -2.16 8.14 -22.96
C GLU A 543 -1.17 8.71 -24.01
N PRO A 544 -1.52 8.67 -25.32
CA PRO A 544 -0.63 9.14 -26.38
C PRO A 544 -0.27 10.63 -26.26
N ALA A 545 1.02 10.91 -26.38
CA ALA A 545 1.62 12.23 -26.29
C ALA A 545 2.03 12.79 -27.66
N GLU A 546 1.28 12.45 -28.72
CA GLU A 546 1.57 12.89 -30.09
C GLU A 546 1.59 14.44 -30.18
N GLY A 547 2.68 15.00 -30.73
CA GLY A 547 2.90 16.46 -30.79
C GLY A 547 3.40 17.13 -29.50
N VAL A 548 3.50 16.40 -28.37
CA VAL A 548 4.12 16.91 -27.15
C VAL A 548 5.65 16.77 -27.25
N GLN A 549 6.40 17.79 -26.82
CA GLN A 549 7.86 17.76 -26.78
C GLN A 549 8.36 17.13 -25.47
N VAL A 550 9.61 16.65 -25.47
CA VAL A 550 10.32 16.22 -24.25
C VAL A 550 11.00 17.45 -23.65
N GLU A 551 10.93 17.59 -22.33
CA GLU A 551 11.68 18.59 -21.55
C GLU A 551 12.85 17.94 -20.80
N ASP A 552 13.85 18.74 -20.40
CA ASP A 552 14.95 18.28 -19.54
C ASP A 552 14.47 17.88 -18.12
N ASP A 553 15.11 16.88 -17.51
CA ASP A 553 14.81 16.40 -16.14
C ASP A 553 15.41 17.32 -15.04
N SER A 554 14.95 18.57 -15.03
CA SER A 554 15.26 19.61 -14.03
C SER A 554 14.21 19.71 -12.91
N ASP A 555 14.63 20.31 -11.79
CA ASP A 555 13.82 20.57 -10.58
C ASP A 555 13.50 22.07 -10.42
N ASP A 556 13.24 22.81 -11.51
CA ASP A 556 13.11 24.28 -11.51
C ASP A 556 11.78 24.81 -10.87
N GLU A 557 11.30 24.15 -9.82
CA GLU A 557 10.16 24.53 -8.98
C GLU A 557 10.58 24.75 -7.49
N ASP A 558 11.86 25.02 -7.22
CA ASP A 558 12.35 25.44 -5.89
C ASP A 558 11.99 26.92 -5.60
N SER A 559 10.71 27.17 -5.29
CA SER A 559 10.19 28.45 -4.77
C SER A 559 8.98 28.28 -3.85
#